data_AF-A0A8T4HRQ6-F1
#
_entry.id   AF-A0A8T4HRQ6-F1
#
_cell.length_a   1.000
_cell.length_b   1.000
_cell.length_c   1.000
_cell.angle_alpha   90.00
_cell.angle_beta   90.00
_cell.angle_gamma   90.00
#
_symmetry.space_group_name_H-M   'P 1'
#
loop_
_entity.id
_entity.type
_entity.pdbx_description
1 polymer ?
#
loop_
_entity_poly.entity_id
_entity_poly.type
_entity_poly.pdbx_seq_one_letter_code
_entity_poly.pdbx_strand_id
1 'polypeptide(L)'
;MADTDEHGQVAQETAAQTAAQQHAAPQPTAESAARGDTEDAGTAEGEPGSGTGERMSGWEIGCLVALLTGIGLFILGALLLAELEKGLDGYGQIEGDADGTTASVAAPLAAGATARYEDGLSVTVGEAERVAGAARGTYRFTVTYENDADGELRIGARDAVANVSEYGDAPLVVRAGDSLDDTSLDGSTSDWHNSRAVGRKLSEPLGEDESVTVPVRVTVRPGDGHQAPLTVAVLPGGEHSTVHRDTAYWEMTLRA
;
A
#
# COMPACT_ATOMS: atom_id res chain seq x y z
N MET A 1 -49.49 25.61 29.11
CA MET A 1 -48.52 25.28 30.16
C MET A 1 -47.24 24.89 29.42
N ALA A 2 -46.33 25.77 28.99
CA ALA A 2 -45.83 27.05 29.52
C ALA A 2 -45.30 26.94 30.95
N ASP A 3 -43.99 26.67 31.07
CA ASP A 3 -42.98 27.38 31.91
C ASP A 3 -41.63 26.62 31.84
N THR A 4 -40.58 27.18 31.20
CA THR A 4 -39.40 27.97 31.69
C THR A 4 -38.15 27.08 31.69
N ASP A 5 -37.22 27.22 30.74
CA ASP A 5 -36.01 28.10 30.73
C ASP A 5 -35.03 27.86 31.90
N GLU A 6 -33.80 27.42 31.58
CA GLU A 6 -32.51 27.96 32.03
C GLU A 6 -31.37 26.92 31.83
N HIS A 7 -30.54 27.12 30.81
CA HIS A 7 -29.06 27.14 30.90
C HIS A 7 -28.47 27.19 29.49
N GLY A 8 -28.56 28.37 28.90
CA GLY A 8 -27.57 28.82 27.93
C GLY A 8 -26.36 29.42 28.65
N GLN A 9 -25.23 29.41 27.93
CA GLN A 9 -24.10 30.32 28.10
C GLN A 9 -23.22 30.16 29.35
N VAL A 10 -22.25 29.24 29.28
CA VAL A 10 -20.89 29.53 29.75
C VAL A 10 -19.88 28.91 28.78
N ALA A 11 -18.97 29.74 28.27
CA ALA A 11 -17.71 29.40 27.60
C ALA A 11 -17.72 28.98 26.12
N GLN A 12 -18.40 29.76 25.26
CA GLN A 12 -17.81 30.18 23.98
C GLN A 12 -16.80 31.31 24.28
N GLU A 13 -15.59 30.99 24.75
CA GLU A 13 -14.49 31.98 24.79
C GLU A 13 -13.12 31.32 25.02
N THR A 14 -12.64 30.48 24.09
CA THR A 14 -11.19 30.18 24.00
C THR A 14 -10.79 29.75 22.58
N ALA A 15 -11.24 30.51 21.59
CA ALA A 15 -10.80 30.39 20.20
C ALA A 15 -10.48 31.79 19.64
N ALA A 16 -9.56 32.50 20.31
CA ALA A 16 -8.83 33.66 19.77
C ALA A 16 -7.93 34.27 20.85
N GLN A 17 -6.74 33.71 21.06
CA GLN A 17 -5.55 34.42 21.60
C GLN A 17 -4.45 33.40 21.92
N THR A 18 -3.60 33.09 20.93
CA THR A 18 -2.14 32.92 21.09
C THR A 18 -1.57 32.93 19.68
N ALA A 19 -1.69 34.08 19.02
CA ALA A 19 -0.93 34.44 17.85
C ALA A 19 -0.37 35.84 18.13
N ALA A 20 0.93 36.00 17.91
CA ALA A 20 1.76 37.21 18.07
C ALA A 20 2.40 37.44 19.46
N GLN A 21 3.69 37.08 19.53
CA GLN A 21 4.84 37.75 20.20
C GLN A 21 5.87 36.64 20.52
N GLN A 22 7.18 36.67 20.22
CA GLN A 22 8.17 37.63 19.72
C GLN A 22 9.33 36.77 19.17
N HIS A 23 9.88 37.04 17.98
CA HIS A 23 11.10 37.83 17.78
C HIS A 23 12.28 37.45 18.69
N ALA A 24 13.28 36.75 18.12
CA ALA A 24 14.68 37.20 18.02
C ALA A 24 15.63 36.00 17.81
N ALA A 25 16.26 35.95 16.63
CA ALA A 25 17.44 35.13 16.38
C ALA A 25 18.70 35.86 16.92
N PRO A 26 19.73 35.13 17.37
CA PRO A 26 21.09 35.67 17.35
C PRO A 26 21.96 34.90 16.34
N GLN A 27 22.51 35.65 15.38
CA GLN A 27 23.64 35.23 14.57
C GLN A 27 24.93 35.22 15.41
N PRO A 28 25.90 34.34 15.12
CA PRO A 28 27.25 34.49 15.66
C PRO A 28 28.07 35.44 14.75
N THR A 29 28.45 36.56 15.33
CA THR A 29 29.43 37.54 14.82
C THR A 29 30.85 36.94 14.82
N ALA A 30 31.59 37.25 13.76
CA ALA A 30 33.05 37.17 13.75
C ALA A 30 33.63 38.47 14.32
N GLU A 31 34.58 38.41 15.27
CA GLU A 31 35.79 39.25 15.30
C GLU A 31 36.72 38.94 16.50
N SER A 32 37.99 38.72 16.15
CA SER A 32 39.18 39.42 16.68
C SER A 32 39.78 39.14 18.08
N ALA A 33 41.00 38.58 18.00
CA ALA A 33 42.25 39.05 18.62
C ALA A 33 42.59 38.79 20.11
N ALA A 34 43.63 37.96 20.28
CA ALA A 34 44.81 38.15 21.16
C ALA A 34 45.87 37.19 20.61
N ARG A 35 46.98 37.55 19.92
CA ARG A 35 48.15 38.41 20.17
C ARG A 35 48.94 38.11 21.46
N GLY A 36 50.06 37.42 21.26
CA GLY A 36 51.29 37.37 22.07
C GLY A 36 52.30 36.56 21.24
N ASP A 37 53.24 37.18 20.51
CA ASP A 37 54.59 37.62 20.95
C ASP A 37 55.47 36.40 21.33
N THR A 38 56.72 36.15 20.91
CA THR A 38 57.67 36.62 19.88
C THR A 38 58.86 35.61 19.93
N GLU A 39 59.51 35.33 18.79
CA GLU A 39 60.91 34.87 18.61
C GLU A 39 61.47 33.60 19.32
N ASP A 40 61.95 32.62 18.54
CA ASP A 40 63.38 32.26 18.51
C ASP A 40 63.75 31.51 17.22
N ALA A 41 64.93 31.79 16.71
CA ALA A 41 65.50 31.29 15.48
C ALA A 41 66.18 29.93 15.68
N GLY A 42 66.10 29.06 14.68
CA GLY A 42 66.81 27.78 14.69
C GLY A 42 66.76 27.09 13.33
N THR A 43 67.56 27.58 12.39
CA THR A 43 67.91 26.82 11.17
C THR A 43 68.75 25.62 11.58
N ALA A 44 68.25 24.42 11.33
CA ALA A 44 69.07 23.21 11.24
C ALA A 44 68.56 22.36 10.07
N GLU A 45 69.32 22.36 8.99
CA GLU A 45 69.23 21.38 7.91
C GLU A 45 69.60 19.99 8.46
N GLY A 46 68.82 18.96 8.11
CA GLY A 46 69.07 17.57 8.50
C GLY A 46 68.10 16.61 7.84
N GLU A 47 68.48 16.14 6.66
CA GLU A 47 68.05 14.97 5.86
C GLU A 47 66.61 14.41 5.91
N PRO A 48 66.01 14.09 4.73
CA PRO A 48 64.72 13.44 4.63
C PRO A 48 64.83 11.95 4.99
N GLY A 49 64.23 11.58 6.13
CA GLY A 49 63.94 10.19 6.46
C GLY A 49 63.01 9.58 5.40
N SER A 50 63.54 8.57 4.72
CA SER A 50 62.89 7.70 3.75
C SER A 50 61.55 7.16 4.30
N GLY A 51 60.45 7.78 3.87
CA GLY A 51 59.12 7.21 3.92
C GLY A 51 58.72 6.84 2.51
N THR A 52 58.87 5.57 2.14
CA THR A 52 58.22 4.95 0.97
C THR A 52 56.71 4.88 1.23
N GLY A 53 56.06 6.05 1.19
CA GLY A 53 54.66 6.16 0.82
C GLY A 53 54.68 6.64 -0.63
N GLU A 54 54.38 5.77 -1.58
CA GLU A 54 54.16 6.17 -2.98
C GLU A 54 53.10 7.28 -2.98
N ARG A 55 53.56 8.53 -3.15
CA ARG A 55 52.66 9.67 -3.32
C ARG A 55 52.11 9.57 -4.73
N MET A 56 50.89 9.05 -4.83
CA MET A 56 50.10 9.03 -6.05
C MET A 56 50.17 10.41 -6.72
N SER A 57 50.59 10.45 -7.98
CA SER A 57 50.71 11.70 -8.74
C SER A 57 49.33 12.35 -8.90
N GLY A 58 49.25 13.69 -8.99
CA GLY A 58 47.96 14.39 -9.09
C GLY A 58 47.08 13.97 -10.29
N TRP A 59 47.71 13.43 -11.33
CA TRP A 59 47.04 12.79 -12.47
C TRP A 59 46.35 11.47 -12.08
N GLU A 60 47.02 10.62 -11.29
CA GLU A 60 46.46 9.35 -10.82
C GLU A 60 45.32 9.56 -9.82
N ILE A 61 45.43 10.58 -8.94
CA ILE A 61 44.34 10.97 -8.05
C ILE A 61 43.15 11.48 -8.87
N GLY A 62 43.39 12.30 -9.90
CA GLY A 62 42.35 12.77 -10.81
C GLY A 62 41.66 11.63 -11.56
N CYS A 63 42.42 10.67 -12.08
CA CYS A 63 41.90 9.46 -12.72
C CYS A 63 41.06 8.61 -11.77
N LEU A 64 41.51 8.44 -10.53
CA LEU A 64 40.79 7.65 -9.53
C LEU A 64 39.48 8.32 -9.11
N VAL A 65 39.47 9.64 -8.92
CA VAL A 65 38.25 10.41 -8.61
C VAL A 65 37.26 10.36 -9.79
N ALA A 66 37.74 10.51 -11.02
CA ALA A 66 36.89 10.41 -12.21
C ALA A 66 36.27 9.01 -12.37
N LEU A 67 37.05 7.96 -12.10
CA LEU A 67 36.57 6.58 -12.16
C LEU A 67 35.55 6.28 -11.08
N LEU A 68 35.78 6.72 -9.84
CA LEU A 68 34.82 6.56 -8.74
C LEU A 68 33.54 7.36 -8.99
N THR A 69 33.64 8.56 -9.53
CA THR A 69 32.47 9.39 -9.90
C THR A 69 31.67 8.73 -11.03
N GLY A 70 32.35 8.18 -12.05
CA GLY A 70 31.72 7.46 -13.14
C GLY A 70 31.00 6.19 -12.67
N ILE A 71 31.64 5.40 -11.78
CA ILE A 71 31.01 4.23 -11.17
C ILE A 71 29.82 4.65 -10.31
N GLY A 72 29.96 5.69 -9.48
CA GLY A 72 28.87 6.20 -8.65
C GLY A 72 27.67 6.66 -9.46
N LEU A 73 27.90 7.42 -10.54
CA LEU A 73 26.85 7.85 -11.47
C LEU A 73 26.21 6.69 -12.24
N PHE A 74 27.00 5.67 -12.60
CA PHE A 74 26.48 4.48 -13.26
C PHE A 74 25.59 3.66 -12.32
N ILE A 75 26.01 3.45 -11.07
CA ILE A 75 25.19 2.76 -10.05
C ILE A 75 23.92 3.56 -9.77
N LEU A 76 24.03 4.87 -9.59
CA LEU A 76 22.88 5.74 -9.38
C LEU A 76 21.94 5.74 -10.60
N GLY A 77 22.49 5.76 -11.80
CA GLY A 77 21.74 5.65 -13.05
C GLY A 77 21.02 4.31 -13.19
N ALA A 78 21.66 3.20 -12.79
CA ALA A 78 21.05 1.87 -12.81
C ALA A 78 19.92 1.73 -11.78
N LEU A 79 20.09 2.32 -10.59
CA LEU A 79 19.04 2.35 -9.56
C LEU A 79 17.85 3.22 -10.01
N LEU A 80 18.11 4.39 -10.60
CA LEU A 80 17.06 5.27 -11.11
C LEU A 80 16.36 4.73 -12.36
N LEU A 81 17.03 3.95 -13.22
CA LEU A 81 16.37 3.30 -14.36
C LEU A 81 15.41 2.20 -13.90
N ALA A 82 15.78 1.44 -12.87
CA ALA A 82 14.91 0.43 -12.28
C ALA A 82 13.65 1.04 -11.63
N GLU A 83 13.75 2.26 -11.09
CA GLU A 83 12.61 3.02 -10.58
C GLU A 83 11.78 3.67 -11.72
N LEU A 84 12.42 4.08 -12.82
CA LEU A 84 11.75 4.69 -13.97
C LEU A 84 10.96 3.68 -14.81
N GLU A 85 11.47 2.45 -14.98
CA GLU A 85 10.74 1.36 -15.64
C GLU A 85 9.48 0.98 -14.85
N LYS A 86 9.50 1.08 -13.52
CA LYS A 86 8.31 0.91 -12.66
C LYS A 86 7.32 2.09 -12.73
N GLY A 87 7.73 3.25 -13.25
CA GLY A 87 6.93 4.48 -13.24
C GLY A 87 6.29 4.86 -14.58
N LEU A 88 6.59 4.13 -15.66
CA LEU A 88 6.16 4.49 -17.02
C LEU A 88 4.91 3.72 -17.50
N ASP A 89 4.60 2.60 -16.85
CA ASP A 89 3.38 1.82 -17.06
C ASP A 89 2.30 2.36 -16.09
N GLY A 90 1.06 2.50 -16.54
CA GLY A 90 0.08 3.44 -15.96
C GLY A 90 -0.29 3.23 -14.49
N TYR A 91 -0.63 4.33 -13.81
CA TYR A 91 -1.07 4.32 -12.40
C TYR A 91 -2.30 3.41 -12.16
N GLY A 92 -2.10 2.30 -11.44
CA GLY A 92 -3.17 1.49 -10.85
C GLY A 92 -3.78 0.41 -11.77
N GLN A 93 -3.16 0.15 -12.92
CA GLN A 93 -3.64 -0.85 -13.87
C GLN A 93 -3.48 -2.27 -13.31
N ILE A 94 -4.50 -3.10 -13.56
CA ILE A 94 -4.49 -4.51 -13.15
C ILE A 94 -4.05 -5.36 -14.32
N GLU A 95 -2.99 -6.15 -14.12
CA GLU A 95 -2.64 -7.24 -15.02
C GLU A 95 -3.22 -8.55 -14.49
N GLY A 96 -4.01 -9.23 -15.32
CA GLY A 96 -4.45 -10.60 -15.04
C GLY A 96 -3.44 -11.60 -15.59
N ASP A 97 -3.12 -12.63 -14.81
CA ASP A 97 -2.21 -13.72 -15.22
C ASP A 97 -2.71 -14.55 -16.43
N ALA A 98 -3.93 -14.31 -16.92
CA ALA A 98 -4.51 -14.98 -18.08
C ALA A 98 -4.49 -14.06 -19.32
N ASP A 99 -3.58 -14.29 -20.27
CA ASP A 99 -3.61 -13.82 -21.67
C ASP A 99 -4.26 -12.44 -21.93
N GLY A 100 -3.80 -11.37 -21.27
CA GLY A 100 -4.29 -10.01 -21.52
C GLY A 100 -5.71 -9.72 -21.02
N THR A 101 -6.22 -10.57 -20.12
CA THR A 101 -7.52 -10.38 -19.46
C THR A 101 -7.38 -9.30 -18.40
N THR A 102 -8.16 -8.23 -18.55
CA THR A 102 -8.28 -7.18 -17.52
C THR A 102 -9.22 -7.70 -16.43
N ALA A 103 -8.88 -7.58 -15.14
CA ALA A 103 -9.75 -8.01 -14.04
C ALA A 103 -10.93 -7.05 -13.81
N SER A 104 -11.58 -6.60 -14.87
CA SER A 104 -12.61 -5.56 -14.84
C SER A 104 -14.00 -6.16 -14.64
N VAL A 105 -14.96 -5.31 -14.28
CA VAL A 105 -16.37 -5.72 -14.14
C VAL A 105 -16.94 -6.35 -15.41
N ALA A 106 -16.47 -5.96 -16.60
CA ALA A 106 -16.95 -6.48 -17.88
C ALA A 106 -16.21 -7.74 -18.35
N ALA A 107 -15.08 -8.07 -17.70
CA ALA A 107 -14.25 -9.23 -18.02
C ALA A 107 -13.67 -9.79 -16.71
N PRO A 108 -14.50 -10.31 -15.79
CA PRO A 108 -14.00 -10.79 -14.51
C PRO A 108 -13.03 -11.96 -14.69
N LEU A 109 -12.08 -12.08 -13.76
CA LEU A 109 -11.17 -13.22 -13.67
C LEU A 109 -11.92 -14.49 -13.26
N ALA A 110 -11.44 -15.64 -13.73
CA ALA A 110 -11.90 -16.93 -13.24
C ALA A 110 -11.37 -17.20 -11.82
N ALA A 111 -12.08 -18.04 -11.06
CA ALA A 111 -11.53 -18.58 -9.81
C ALA A 111 -10.17 -19.25 -10.05
N GLY A 112 -9.28 -19.12 -9.07
CA GLY A 112 -7.88 -19.55 -9.14
C GLY A 112 -6.94 -18.55 -9.82
N ALA A 113 -7.44 -17.54 -10.53
CA ALA A 113 -6.60 -16.53 -11.16
C ALA A 113 -6.18 -15.41 -10.19
N THR A 114 -5.07 -14.76 -10.54
CA THR A 114 -4.46 -13.67 -9.77
C THR A 114 -4.56 -12.34 -10.52
N ALA A 115 -4.93 -11.30 -9.79
CA ALA A 115 -4.80 -9.91 -10.20
C ALA A 115 -3.51 -9.34 -9.61
N ARG A 116 -2.65 -8.74 -10.45
CA ARG A 116 -1.43 -8.09 -10.03
C ARG A 116 -1.54 -6.58 -10.21
N TYR A 117 -1.08 -5.86 -9.20
CA TYR A 117 -1.03 -4.40 -9.19
C TYR A 117 0.43 -3.96 -9.36
N GLU A 118 0.62 -2.82 -10.02
CA GLU A 118 1.93 -2.22 -10.31
C GLU A 118 2.80 -2.00 -9.07
N ASP A 119 2.19 -1.79 -7.91
CA ASP A 119 2.90 -1.54 -6.67
C ASP A 119 3.41 -2.80 -5.99
N GLY A 120 3.23 -3.99 -6.58
CA GLY A 120 3.69 -5.27 -6.02
C GLY A 120 2.64 -6.00 -5.19
N LEU A 121 1.42 -5.46 -5.06
CA LEU A 121 0.32 -6.23 -4.48
C LEU A 121 -0.19 -7.27 -5.49
N SER A 122 -0.37 -8.50 -5.03
CA SER A 122 -1.08 -9.54 -5.78
C SER A 122 -2.28 -10.05 -5.01
N VAL A 123 -3.39 -10.33 -5.70
CA VAL A 123 -4.61 -10.86 -5.11
C VAL A 123 -5.09 -12.08 -5.87
N THR A 124 -5.31 -13.18 -5.17
CA THR A 124 -5.82 -14.44 -5.74
C THR A 124 -7.12 -14.84 -5.07
N VAL A 125 -8.16 -15.11 -5.84
CA VAL A 125 -9.41 -15.71 -5.34
C VAL A 125 -9.40 -17.20 -5.70
N GLY A 126 -9.38 -18.06 -4.68
CA GLY A 126 -9.36 -19.51 -4.87
C GLY A 126 -10.69 -20.08 -5.35
N GLU A 127 -10.65 -21.33 -5.80
CA GLU A 127 -11.82 -22.11 -6.19
C GLU A 127 -12.82 -22.30 -5.03
N ALA A 128 -14.11 -22.26 -5.34
CA ALA A 128 -15.15 -22.50 -4.37
C ALA A 128 -15.44 -23.99 -4.17
N GLU A 129 -15.24 -24.45 -2.93
CA GLU A 129 -15.53 -25.80 -2.50
C GLU A 129 -16.85 -25.85 -1.72
N ARG A 130 -17.67 -26.88 -1.95
CA ARG A 130 -18.83 -27.12 -1.11
C ARG A 130 -18.42 -27.52 0.30
N VAL A 131 -19.08 -26.95 1.29
CA VAL A 131 -18.88 -27.32 2.69
C VAL A 131 -19.71 -28.56 3.04
N ALA A 132 -19.05 -29.69 3.21
CA ALA A 132 -19.70 -30.93 3.64
C ALA A 132 -20.40 -30.76 5.00
N GLY A 133 -21.63 -31.26 5.11
CA GLY A 133 -22.44 -31.19 6.34
C GLY A 133 -23.06 -29.81 6.64
N ALA A 134 -22.86 -28.81 5.78
CA ALA A 134 -23.54 -27.51 5.87
C ALA A 134 -24.87 -27.50 5.11
N ALA A 135 -25.62 -26.40 5.20
CA ALA A 135 -26.80 -26.17 4.38
C ALA A 135 -26.46 -26.28 2.88
N ARG A 136 -27.41 -26.76 2.07
CA ARG A 136 -27.24 -26.78 0.60
C ARG A 136 -26.91 -25.38 0.08
N GLY A 137 -26.03 -25.32 -0.92
CA GLY A 137 -25.54 -24.06 -1.46
C GLY A 137 -24.50 -23.35 -0.58
N THR A 138 -23.94 -24.01 0.44
CA THR A 138 -22.83 -23.42 1.23
C THR A 138 -21.48 -23.76 0.64
N TYR A 139 -20.68 -22.74 0.37
CA TYR A 139 -19.33 -22.85 -0.18
C TYR A 139 -18.30 -22.17 0.71
N ARG A 140 -17.06 -22.57 0.50
CA ARG A 140 -15.88 -21.93 1.05
C ARG A 140 -14.85 -21.74 -0.07
N PHE A 141 -14.25 -20.57 -0.10
CA PHE A 141 -13.08 -20.26 -0.91
C PHE A 141 -12.13 -19.38 -0.10
N THR A 142 -11.00 -18.99 -0.70
CA THR A 142 -10.01 -18.12 -0.07
C THR A 142 -9.78 -16.88 -0.92
N VAL A 143 -9.48 -15.76 -0.27
CA VAL A 143 -8.86 -14.60 -0.93
C VAL A 143 -7.49 -14.44 -0.30
N THR A 144 -6.44 -14.49 -1.12
CA THR A 144 -5.05 -14.33 -0.70
C THR A 144 -4.54 -12.99 -1.22
N TYR A 145 -3.93 -12.23 -0.33
CA TYR A 145 -3.21 -10.99 -0.65
C TYR A 145 -1.73 -11.25 -0.40
N GLU A 146 -0.87 -10.89 -1.35
CA GLU A 146 0.58 -11.03 -1.27
C GLU A 146 1.20 -9.65 -1.53
N ASN A 147 2.11 -9.23 -0.66
CA ASN A 147 2.74 -7.92 -0.73
C ASN A 147 4.21 -8.04 -1.12
N ASP A 148 4.50 -7.87 -2.41
CA ASP A 148 5.86 -7.75 -2.93
C ASP A 148 6.29 -6.28 -3.08
N ALA A 149 5.54 -5.34 -2.49
CA ALA A 149 5.86 -3.93 -2.47
C ALA A 149 6.97 -3.63 -1.45
N ASP A 150 7.71 -2.54 -1.71
CA ASP A 150 8.68 -2.00 -0.76
C ASP A 150 7.93 -1.36 0.44
N GLY A 151 7.61 -2.17 1.45
CA GLY A 151 7.07 -1.72 2.74
C GLY A 151 5.66 -2.20 3.07
N GLU A 152 5.11 -1.66 4.16
CA GLU A 152 3.80 -2.06 4.69
C GLU A 152 2.65 -1.53 3.82
N LEU A 153 1.74 -2.43 3.42
CA LEU A 153 0.50 -2.09 2.71
C LEU A 153 -0.73 -2.20 3.61
N ARG A 154 -1.61 -1.22 3.47
CA ARG A 154 -2.95 -1.26 4.06
C ARG A 154 -3.98 -1.70 3.02
N ILE A 155 -4.28 -2.99 2.99
CA ILE A 155 -5.21 -3.58 2.00
C ILE A 155 -6.69 -3.31 2.33
N GLY A 156 -7.03 -3.01 3.59
CA GLY A 156 -8.39 -2.71 4.05
C GLY A 156 -8.52 -1.44 4.92
N ALA A 157 -9.75 -1.08 5.23
CA ALA A 157 -10.11 -0.09 6.25
C ALA A 157 -9.69 -0.54 7.66
N ARG A 158 -9.53 0.43 8.57
CA ARG A 158 -9.24 0.16 9.99
C ARG A 158 -10.41 -0.46 10.74
N ASP A 159 -11.63 -0.13 10.32
CA ASP A 159 -12.83 -0.75 10.87
C ASP A 159 -13.11 -2.07 10.15
N ALA A 160 -13.20 -3.15 10.93
CA ALA A 160 -13.51 -4.48 10.45
C ALA A 160 -14.86 -4.57 9.71
N VAL A 161 -15.84 -3.74 10.06
CA VAL A 161 -17.15 -3.77 9.39
C VAL A 161 -17.10 -3.08 8.03
N ALA A 162 -16.25 -2.07 7.88
CA ALA A 162 -16.06 -1.36 6.61
C ALA A 162 -15.24 -2.18 5.59
N ASN A 163 -14.61 -3.29 6.01
CA ASN A 163 -13.77 -4.12 5.14
C ASN A 163 -14.54 -5.05 4.21
N VAL A 164 -15.79 -5.35 4.52
CA VAL A 164 -16.55 -6.41 3.86
C VAL A 164 -17.97 -5.96 3.55
N SER A 165 -18.49 -6.36 2.39
CA SER A 165 -19.87 -6.08 2.02
C SER A 165 -20.43 -7.17 1.09
N GLU A 166 -21.76 -7.23 1.00
CA GLU A 166 -22.44 -8.02 -0.04
C GLU A 166 -22.87 -7.16 -1.23
N TYR A 167 -23.09 -5.85 -1.06
CA TYR A 167 -23.66 -5.00 -2.13
C TYR A 167 -23.15 -3.55 -2.13
N GLY A 168 -22.20 -3.22 -1.26
CA GLY A 168 -21.73 -1.84 -1.07
C GLY A 168 -20.22 -1.71 -1.22
N ASP A 169 -19.76 -0.48 -1.28
CA ASP A 169 -18.34 -0.15 -1.41
C ASP A 169 -17.58 -0.61 -0.17
N ALA A 170 -16.79 -1.67 -0.35
CA ALA A 170 -15.91 -2.21 0.66
C ALA A 170 -14.67 -2.82 -0.02
N PRO A 171 -13.53 -2.91 0.68
CA PRO A 171 -12.32 -3.57 0.19
C PRO A 171 -12.53 -5.00 -0.33
N LEU A 172 -13.48 -5.75 0.25
CA LEU A 172 -13.87 -7.07 -0.24
C LEU A 172 -15.40 -7.19 -0.31
N VAL A 173 -15.93 -7.31 -1.52
CA VAL A 173 -17.35 -7.55 -1.78
C VAL A 173 -17.55 -8.98 -2.26
N VAL A 174 -18.50 -9.69 -1.66
CA VAL A 174 -18.87 -11.06 -2.08
C VAL A 174 -20.37 -11.14 -2.25
N ARG A 175 -20.83 -11.39 -3.48
CA ARG A 175 -22.25 -11.32 -3.81
C ARG A 175 -22.70 -12.38 -4.79
N ALA A 176 -23.94 -12.82 -4.65
CA ALA A 176 -24.61 -13.58 -5.69
C ALA A 176 -24.92 -12.68 -6.89
N GLY A 177 -24.89 -13.25 -8.10
CA GLY A 177 -25.11 -12.54 -9.35
C GLY A 177 -23.83 -12.36 -10.16
N ASP A 178 -24.00 -11.97 -11.43
CA ASP A 178 -22.92 -11.68 -12.37
C ASP A 178 -22.25 -10.34 -12.03
N SER A 179 -21.02 -10.14 -12.47
CA SER A 179 -20.24 -8.94 -12.13
C SER A 179 -20.90 -7.64 -12.61
N LEU A 180 -21.64 -7.68 -13.72
CA LEU A 180 -22.37 -6.56 -14.30
C LEU A 180 -23.74 -6.30 -13.67
N ASP A 181 -24.20 -7.17 -12.76
CA ASP A 181 -25.49 -6.99 -12.10
C ASP A 181 -25.44 -5.86 -11.05
N ASP A 182 -26.09 -4.74 -11.34
CA ASP A 182 -26.25 -3.63 -10.39
C ASP A 182 -27.17 -4.00 -9.20
N THR A 183 -28.01 -5.02 -9.36
CA THR A 183 -28.89 -5.65 -8.35
C THR A 183 -29.00 -7.14 -8.69
N SER A 184 -29.35 -8.04 -7.76
CA SER A 184 -29.53 -9.46 -8.08
C SER A 184 -30.72 -9.65 -9.06
N LEU A 185 -30.44 -9.60 -10.36
CA LEU A 185 -31.44 -9.55 -11.42
C LEU A 185 -32.06 -10.93 -11.67
N ASP A 186 -31.38 -12.00 -11.23
CA ASP A 186 -31.80 -13.39 -11.33
C ASP A 186 -32.52 -13.90 -10.07
N GLY A 187 -32.70 -13.05 -9.04
CA GLY A 187 -33.29 -13.43 -7.75
C GLY A 187 -32.38 -14.27 -6.86
N SER A 188 -31.11 -14.49 -7.25
CA SER A 188 -30.14 -15.18 -6.42
C SER A 188 -29.77 -14.35 -5.20
N THR A 189 -29.58 -15.00 -4.06
CA THR A 189 -29.20 -14.34 -2.81
C THR A 189 -27.97 -15.00 -2.21
N SER A 190 -27.11 -14.19 -1.59
CA SER A 190 -25.97 -14.64 -0.80
C SER A 190 -26.20 -14.35 0.68
N ASP A 191 -25.55 -15.14 1.53
CA ASP A 191 -25.47 -14.94 2.98
C ASP A 191 -24.04 -15.26 3.44
N TRP A 192 -23.28 -14.24 3.81
CA TRP A 192 -21.88 -14.35 4.20
C TRP A 192 -21.70 -14.63 5.71
N HIS A 193 -21.42 -15.89 6.04
CA HIS A 193 -21.37 -16.41 7.41
C HIS A 193 -20.23 -15.89 8.29
N ASN A 194 -19.10 -15.52 7.69
CA ASN A 194 -17.87 -15.18 8.42
C ASN A 194 -17.30 -13.80 8.04
N SER A 195 -18.13 -12.91 7.51
CA SER A 195 -17.76 -11.55 7.09
C SER A 195 -16.98 -10.80 8.18
N ARG A 196 -17.47 -10.78 9.42
CA ARG A 196 -16.80 -10.10 10.55
C ARG A 196 -15.40 -10.62 10.86
N ALA A 197 -15.17 -11.93 10.72
CA ALA A 197 -13.86 -12.52 10.97
C ALA A 197 -12.87 -12.16 9.84
N VAL A 198 -13.35 -12.15 8.60
CA VAL A 198 -12.58 -11.70 7.43
C VAL A 198 -12.25 -10.22 7.55
N GLY A 199 -13.24 -9.37 7.81
CA GLY A 199 -13.04 -7.93 7.95
C GLY A 199 -12.06 -7.56 9.07
N ARG A 200 -12.02 -8.32 10.17
CA ARG A 200 -10.99 -8.13 11.20
C ARG A 200 -9.58 -8.41 10.68
N LYS A 201 -9.39 -9.53 9.97
CA LYS A 201 -8.07 -9.85 9.39
C LYS A 201 -7.60 -8.77 8.41
N LEU A 202 -8.51 -8.25 7.58
CA LEU A 202 -8.19 -7.20 6.61
C LEU A 202 -7.92 -5.81 7.24
N SER A 203 -8.17 -5.64 8.55
CA SER A 203 -7.85 -4.38 9.25
C SER A 203 -6.38 -4.26 9.66
N GLU A 204 -5.68 -5.40 9.70
CA GLU A 204 -4.26 -5.49 9.98
C GLU A 204 -3.48 -5.05 8.74
N PRO A 205 -2.41 -4.24 8.89
CA PRO A 205 -1.50 -3.98 7.80
C PRO A 205 -0.82 -5.28 7.35
N LEU A 206 -0.41 -5.31 6.09
CA LEU A 206 0.35 -6.39 5.49
C LEU A 206 1.80 -5.92 5.32
N GLY A 207 2.75 -6.56 6.00
CA GLY A 207 4.17 -6.23 5.89
C GLY A 207 4.75 -6.55 4.51
N GLU A 208 5.94 -6.02 4.24
CA GLU A 208 6.75 -6.39 3.06
C GLU A 208 7.02 -7.90 3.05
N ASP A 209 6.91 -8.52 1.87
CA ASP A 209 7.03 -9.96 1.63
C ASP A 209 6.04 -10.84 2.44
N GLU A 210 5.02 -10.24 3.04
CA GLU A 210 4.00 -10.95 3.79
C GLU A 210 2.78 -11.29 2.93
N SER A 211 2.09 -12.35 3.33
CA SER A 211 0.81 -12.74 2.74
C SER A 211 -0.26 -12.92 3.80
N VAL A 212 -1.49 -12.57 3.44
CA VAL A 212 -2.67 -12.85 4.26
C VAL A 212 -3.73 -13.57 3.44
N THR A 213 -4.12 -14.75 3.93
CA THR A 213 -5.23 -15.51 3.37
C THR A 213 -6.46 -15.42 4.29
N VAL A 214 -7.57 -14.95 3.71
CA VAL A 214 -8.87 -14.89 4.38
C VAL A 214 -9.81 -15.97 3.81
N PRO A 215 -10.34 -16.88 4.64
CA PRO A 215 -11.35 -17.82 4.18
C PRO A 215 -12.69 -17.09 4.06
N VAL A 216 -13.41 -17.27 2.97
CA VAL A 216 -14.78 -16.80 2.79
C VAL A 216 -15.71 -17.98 2.88
N ARG A 217 -16.83 -17.84 3.62
CA ARG A 217 -17.88 -18.84 3.72
C ARG A 217 -19.23 -18.19 3.42
N VAL A 218 -19.84 -18.60 2.32
CA VAL A 218 -21.09 -18.02 1.82
C VAL A 218 -22.11 -19.10 1.54
N THR A 219 -23.38 -18.85 1.85
CA THR A 219 -24.49 -19.63 1.30
C THR A 219 -25.09 -18.87 0.14
N VAL A 220 -25.17 -19.51 -1.02
CA VAL A 220 -25.81 -18.95 -2.20
C VAL A 220 -27.08 -19.75 -2.50
N ARG A 221 -28.18 -19.03 -2.69
CA ARG A 221 -29.46 -19.59 -3.10
C ARG A 221 -29.73 -19.11 -4.52
N PRO A 222 -29.80 -20.01 -5.50
CA PRO A 222 -30.16 -19.63 -6.86
C PRO A 222 -31.62 -19.17 -6.89
N GLY A 223 -31.95 -18.19 -7.73
CA GLY A 223 -33.34 -17.80 -7.99
C GLY A 223 -34.09 -18.86 -8.79
N ASP A 224 -33.73 -19.01 -10.08
CA ASP A 224 -34.53 -19.81 -11.04
C ASP A 224 -33.77 -21.04 -11.61
N GLY A 225 -32.56 -21.31 -11.11
CA GLY A 225 -31.64 -22.31 -11.67
C GLY A 225 -31.00 -23.27 -10.65
N HIS A 226 -30.25 -24.25 -11.16
CA HIS A 226 -29.38 -25.12 -10.35
C HIS A 226 -27.96 -24.56 -10.20
N GLN A 227 -27.68 -23.42 -10.81
CA GLN A 227 -26.40 -22.74 -10.76
C GLN A 227 -26.64 -21.30 -10.32
N ALA A 228 -25.71 -20.75 -9.55
CA ALA A 228 -25.73 -19.36 -9.14
C ALA A 228 -24.34 -18.76 -9.41
N PRO A 229 -24.24 -17.70 -10.22
CA PRO A 229 -23.01 -16.94 -10.31
C PRO A 229 -22.72 -16.29 -8.95
N LEU A 230 -21.44 -16.24 -8.62
CA LEU A 230 -20.91 -15.52 -7.47
C LEU A 230 -19.81 -14.59 -7.96
N THR A 231 -19.98 -13.30 -7.66
CA THR A 231 -18.99 -12.27 -7.91
C THR A 231 -18.21 -11.99 -6.63
N VAL A 232 -16.89 -11.87 -6.77
CA VAL A 232 -15.99 -11.35 -5.75
C VAL A 232 -15.32 -10.10 -6.32
N ALA A 233 -15.51 -8.96 -5.68
CA ALA A 233 -14.84 -7.72 -6.06
C ALA A 233 -13.87 -7.31 -4.95
N VAL A 234 -12.63 -6.99 -5.33
CA VAL A 234 -11.59 -6.57 -4.40
C VAL A 234 -11.11 -5.18 -4.79
N LEU A 235 -11.26 -4.23 -3.88
CA LEU A 235 -10.69 -2.89 -3.98
C LEU A 235 -9.60 -2.76 -2.92
N PRO A 236 -8.33 -3.03 -3.26
CA PRO A 236 -7.28 -3.01 -2.27
C PRO A 236 -6.83 -1.60 -1.96
N GLY A 237 -6.75 -1.28 -0.67
CA GLY A 237 -6.49 0.08 -0.22
C GLY A 237 -7.79 0.84 -0.01
N GLY A 238 -8.31 0.73 1.21
CA GLY A 238 -9.48 1.51 1.62
C GLY A 238 -9.24 3.02 1.59
N GLU A 239 -10.13 3.80 2.23
CA GLU A 239 -10.16 5.28 2.25
C GLU A 239 -8.83 5.98 2.65
N HIS A 240 -7.81 5.25 3.08
CA HIS A 240 -6.52 5.77 3.54
C HIS A 240 -5.32 5.28 2.74
N SER A 241 -5.51 4.58 1.61
CA SER A 241 -4.40 4.25 0.72
C SER A 241 -3.90 5.51 0.00
N THR A 242 -2.59 5.69 -0.06
CA THR A 242 -1.95 6.75 -0.86
C THR A 242 -1.72 6.31 -2.31
N VAL A 243 -1.93 5.04 -2.61
CA VAL A 243 -1.82 4.43 -3.94
C VAL A 243 -3.23 4.12 -4.43
N HIS A 244 -3.56 4.59 -5.64
CA HIS A 244 -4.80 4.24 -6.33
C HIS A 244 -4.67 2.84 -6.94
N ARG A 245 -5.67 1.99 -6.72
CA ARG A 245 -5.78 0.66 -7.30
C ARG A 245 -7.18 0.48 -7.85
N ASP A 246 -7.30 -0.06 -9.06
CA ASP A 246 -8.61 -0.39 -9.61
C ASP A 246 -9.23 -1.59 -8.88
N THR A 247 -10.56 -1.69 -8.89
CA THR A 247 -11.24 -2.86 -8.36
C THR A 247 -11.05 -4.05 -9.30
N ALA A 248 -10.50 -5.14 -8.78
CA ALA A 248 -10.43 -6.42 -9.49
C ALA A 248 -11.69 -7.25 -9.23
N TYR A 249 -12.21 -7.90 -10.28
CA TYR A 249 -13.41 -8.72 -10.22
C TYR A 249 -13.08 -10.18 -10.55
N TRP A 250 -13.67 -11.10 -9.80
CA TRP A 250 -13.70 -12.53 -10.10
C TRP A 250 -15.14 -13.00 -10.18
N GLU A 251 -15.40 -13.92 -11.09
CA GLU A 251 -16.70 -14.57 -11.22
C GLU A 251 -16.53 -16.09 -11.23
N MET A 252 -17.41 -16.77 -10.49
CA MET A 252 -17.42 -18.23 -10.43
C MET A 252 -18.85 -18.77 -10.40
N THR A 253 -19.07 -19.87 -11.11
CA THR A 253 -20.38 -20.52 -11.17
C THR A 253 -20.49 -21.61 -10.10
N LEU A 254 -21.35 -21.38 -9.11
CA LEU A 254 -21.60 -22.33 -8.04
C LEU A 254 -22.77 -23.25 -8.40
N ARG A 255 -22.60 -24.56 -8.26
CA ARG A 255 -23.65 -25.55 -8.54
C ARG A 255 -24.43 -25.88 -7.28
N ALA A 256 -25.70 -25.50 -7.16
CA ALA A 256 -26.57 -25.64 -5.98
C ALA A 256 -26.81 -27.07 -5.49
#